data_AF-A0A0C2ZWE8-F1
#
_entry.id   AF-A0A0C2ZWE8-F1
#
_cell.length_a   1.000
_cell.length_b   1.000
_cell.length_c   1.000
_cell.angle_alpha   90.00
_cell.angle_beta   90.00
_cell.angle_gamma   90.00
#
_symmetry.space_group_name_H-M   'P 1'
#
loop_
_entity.id
_entity.type
_entity.pdbx_description
1 polymer ?
#
loop_
_entity_poly.entity_id
_entity_poly.type
_entity_poly.pdbx_seq_one_letter_code
_entity_poly.pdbx_strand_id
1 'polypeptide(L)'
;MWFAVSVGAYGHDASVWKASRVVDAQEVVRGEIWKVSTQCGGITEAFYVLEATCEVIGHPPSTASSEEVDQGTLRDDWSAYIASKLSSGPSAEPTKTCLLDYIRWSDTEDYERGISKLWLNRISKDGNSGHATRRVAERYIFASVVANGISGHWMSANAMAQDFAGLSRSNVNAVVSRSKAQSISMYLPSHHHVESVHLTGRKNEKLHSALAVVQTPSREYYILKDNGMQVGCEEEGVADVWMQILQCDHQGRSS
;
A
#
# COMPACT_ATOMS: atom_id res chain seq x y z
N MET A 1 3.28 12.70 12.45
CA MET A 1 4.12 13.30 11.38
C MET A 1 4.00 12.49 10.09
N TRP A 2 4.15 11.17 10.11
CA TRP A 2 4.04 10.30 8.92
C TRP A 2 2.68 10.35 8.19
N PHE A 3 1.57 10.33 8.93
CA PHE A 3 0.23 10.41 8.33
C PHE A 3 0.04 11.66 7.44
N ALA A 4 0.53 12.83 7.88
CA ALA A 4 0.47 14.06 7.10
C ALA A 4 1.30 14.03 5.81
N VAL A 5 2.35 13.20 5.75
CA VAL A 5 3.13 12.99 4.53
C VAL A 5 2.39 12.07 3.56
N SER A 6 1.73 11.02 4.09
CA SER A 6 0.96 10.05 3.30
C SER A 6 -0.39 10.59 2.79
N VAL A 7 -1.01 11.53 3.50
CA VAL A 7 -2.24 12.20 3.07
C VAL A 7 -1.98 13.19 1.93
N GLY A 8 -0.75 13.68 1.72
CA GLY A 8 -0.49 14.68 0.69
C GLY A 8 -1.36 15.94 0.85
N ALA A 9 -1.59 16.68 -0.23
CA ALA A 9 -2.39 17.90 -0.15
C ALA A 9 -3.88 17.64 0.09
N TYR A 10 -4.50 16.56 -0.44
CA TYR A 10 -5.96 16.30 -0.41
C TYR A 10 -6.81 17.60 -0.36
N GLY A 11 -6.56 18.53 -1.28
CA GLY A 11 -7.27 19.81 -1.38
C GLY A 11 -6.89 20.91 -0.37
N HIS A 12 -6.06 20.61 0.64
CA HIS A 12 -5.58 21.55 1.66
C HIS A 12 -4.13 22.01 1.42
N ASP A 13 -3.82 23.22 1.90
CA ASP A 13 -2.45 23.73 1.94
C ASP A 13 -1.59 22.84 2.87
N ALA A 14 -0.42 22.42 2.41
CA ALA A 14 0.56 21.65 3.18
C ALA A 14 0.96 22.31 4.51
N SER A 15 0.78 23.62 4.64
CA SER A 15 0.96 24.34 5.90
C SER A 15 -0.07 23.97 6.98
N VAL A 16 -1.30 23.63 6.58
CA VAL A 16 -2.43 23.28 7.47
C VAL A 16 -2.21 21.90 8.10
N TRP A 17 -1.70 20.93 7.33
CA TRP A 17 -1.40 19.59 7.81
C TRP A 17 -0.32 19.55 8.90
N LYS A 18 0.57 20.55 8.97
CA LYS A 18 1.57 20.65 10.04
C LYS A 18 0.95 20.88 11.42
N ALA A 19 -0.24 21.47 11.47
CA ALA A 19 -1.00 21.71 12.71
C ALA A 19 -2.02 20.60 13.00
N SER A 20 -2.25 19.69 12.04
CA SER A 20 -3.20 18.59 12.20
C SER A 20 -2.68 17.55 13.19
N ARG A 21 -3.57 17.09 14.07
CA ARG A 21 -3.27 16.07 15.09
C ARG A 21 -4.20 14.88 14.94
N VAL A 22 -3.64 13.67 14.97
CA VAL A 22 -4.44 12.44 15.11
C VAL A 22 -5.09 12.44 16.51
N VAL A 23 -6.41 12.38 16.55
CA VAL A 23 -7.21 12.37 17.78
C VAL A 23 -7.80 11.01 18.10
N ASP A 24 -7.96 10.15 17.10
CA ASP A 24 -8.49 8.80 17.27
C ASP A 24 -7.99 7.87 16.14
N ALA A 25 -7.87 6.58 16.45
CA ALA A 25 -7.51 5.54 15.50
C ALA A 25 -8.23 4.24 15.86
N GLN A 26 -9.09 3.76 14.97
CA GLN A 26 -9.92 2.57 15.19
C GLN A 26 -9.68 1.55 14.09
N GLU A 27 -9.47 0.30 14.47
CA GLU A 27 -9.38 -0.80 13.52
C GLU A 27 -10.79 -1.12 12.99
N VAL A 28 -10.98 -1.01 11.66
CA VAL A 28 -12.29 -1.24 11.00
C VAL A 28 -12.34 -2.64 10.42
N VAL A 29 -11.28 -3.03 9.72
CA VAL A 29 -11.08 -4.40 9.23
C VAL A 29 -9.78 -4.91 9.82
N ARG A 30 -9.87 -5.98 10.60
CA ARG A 30 -8.77 -6.46 11.43
C ARG A 30 -7.53 -6.78 10.59
N GLY A 31 -6.42 -6.12 10.92
CA GLY A 31 -5.12 -6.27 10.26
C GLY A 31 -5.04 -5.68 8.84
N GLU A 32 -6.06 -4.94 8.39
CA GLU A 32 -6.15 -4.49 6.99
C GLU A 32 -6.49 -3.01 6.87
N ILE A 33 -7.53 -2.52 7.57
CA ILE A 33 -8.06 -1.16 7.38
C ILE A 33 -8.31 -0.50 8.73
N TRP A 34 -7.78 0.72 8.86
CA TRP A 34 -7.97 1.59 10.02
C TRP A 34 -8.77 2.84 9.63
N LYS A 35 -9.58 3.32 10.57
CA LYS A 35 -10.17 4.66 10.55
C LYS A 35 -9.30 5.57 11.41
N VAL A 36 -8.67 6.55 10.80
CA VAL A 36 -7.86 7.57 11.48
C VAL A 36 -8.62 8.88 11.49
N SER A 37 -8.89 9.42 12.67
CA SER A 37 -9.51 10.74 12.82
C SER A 37 -8.45 11.77 13.17
N THR A 38 -8.45 12.88 12.44
CA THR A 38 -7.56 14.02 12.66
C THR A 38 -8.35 15.26 13.00
N GLN A 39 -7.73 16.17 13.76
CA GLN A 39 -8.29 17.45 14.11
C GLN A 39 -7.35 18.56 13.64
N CYS A 40 -7.89 19.52 12.89
CA CYS A 40 -7.18 20.72 12.46
C CYS A 40 -8.12 21.92 12.49
N GLY A 41 -7.71 23.02 13.12
CA GLY A 41 -8.51 24.26 13.13
C GLY A 41 -9.91 24.12 13.74
N GLY A 42 -10.12 23.13 14.63
CA GLY A 42 -11.43 22.82 15.21
C GLY A 42 -12.31 21.91 14.35
N ILE A 43 -11.89 21.58 13.13
CA ILE A 43 -12.55 20.61 12.25
C ILE A 43 -11.96 19.23 12.54
N THR A 44 -12.84 18.24 12.70
CA THR A 44 -12.44 16.83 12.81
C THR A 44 -12.81 16.11 11.53
N GLU A 45 -11.84 15.44 10.94
CA GLU A 45 -11.98 14.70 9.71
C GLU A 45 -11.50 13.26 9.91
N ALA A 46 -12.12 12.30 9.23
CA ALA A 46 -11.74 10.90 9.32
C ALA A 46 -11.37 10.33 7.96
N PHE A 47 -10.44 9.39 7.97
CA PHE A 47 -9.89 8.72 6.80
C PHE A 47 -9.89 7.21 7.01
N TYR A 48 -10.22 6.45 5.99
CA TYR A 48 -9.84 5.04 5.93
C TYR A 48 -8.46 4.89 5.33
N VAL A 49 -7.66 4.05 5.98
CA VAL A 49 -6.22 3.90 5.73
C VAL A 49 -5.86 2.42 5.71
N LEU A 50 -5.02 2.00 4.78
CA LEU A 50 -4.46 0.64 4.77
C LEU A 50 -3.43 0.46 5.89
N GLU A 51 -3.56 -0.60 6.69
CA GLU A 51 -2.59 -0.96 7.74
C GLU A 51 -1.19 -1.15 7.15
N ALA A 52 -1.12 -1.81 6.00
CA ALA A 52 0.14 -2.26 5.42
C ALA A 52 1.02 -1.11 4.92
N THR A 53 0.43 -0.01 4.45
CA THR A 53 1.17 1.09 3.78
C THR A 53 0.93 2.46 4.41
N CYS A 54 -0.08 2.60 5.26
CA CYS A 54 -0.61 3.88 5.72
C CYS A 54 -1.18 4.77 4.59
N GLU A 55 -1.49 4.20 3.42
CA GLU A 55 -2.12 4.94 2.32
C GLU A 55 -3.62 5.15 2.58
N VAL A 56 -4.10 6.35 2.26
CA VAL A 56 -5.52 6.73 2.40
C VAL A 56 -6.31 6.17 1.22
N ILE A 57 -7.35 5.36 1.51
CA ILE A 57 -8.25 4.81 0.48
C ILE A 57 -9.51 5.64 0.27
N GLY A 58 -9.82 6.56 1.18
CA GLY A 58 -10.93 7.51 1.07
C GLY A 58 -11.54 7.87 2.42
N HIS A 59 -12.58 8.70 2.39
CA HIS A 59 -13.33 9.09 3.58
C HIS A 59 -14.38 8.04 3.97
N PRO A 60 -14.63 7.84 5.27
CA PRO A 60 -15.80 7.08 5.72
C PRO A 60 -17.09 7.80 5.26
N PRO A 61 -18.20 7.06 5.10
CA PRO A 61 -19.49 7.67 4.74
C PRO A 61 -19.85 8.80 5.71
N SER A 62 -20.01 10.02 5.21
CA SER A 62 -20.48 11.14 6.02
C SER A 62 -21.95 10.91 6.39
N THR A 63 -22.30 11.15 7.65
CA THR A 63 -23.70 11.16 8.11
C THR A 63 -24.39 12.49 7.79
N ALA A 64 -23.64 13.50 7.35
CA ALA A 64 -24.15 14.81 6.98
C ALA A 64 -24.11 15.00 5.46
N SER A 65 -25.29 15.24 4.87
CA SER A 65 -25.52 15.54 3.46
C SER A 65 -25.02 16.93 3.09
N SER A 66 -23.71 17.12 2.95
CA SER A 66 -23.14 18.35 2.39
C SER A 66 -22.51 18.05 1.03
N GLU A 67 -23.07 18.67 -0.01
CA GLU A 67 -22.71 18.58 -1.43
C GLU A 67 -21.35 19.25 -1.75
N GLU A 68 -20.29 18.93 -1.01
CA GLU A 68 -18.94 19.44 -1.32
C GLU A 68 -18.10 18.36 -2.00
N VAL A 69 -17.87 18.61 -3.30
CA VAL A 69 -16.80 18.16 -4.21
C VAL A 69 -16.25 16.74 -4.00
N ASP A 70 -16.46 15.94 -5.06
CA ASP A 70 -16.10 14.53 -5.36
C ASP A 70 -14.62 14.10 -5.17
N GLN A 71 -13.78 14.89 -4.49
CA GLN A 71 -12.40 14.54 -4.18
C GLN A 71 -12.30 13.88 -2.80
N GLY A 72 -12.17 12.56 -2.77
CA GLY A 72 -11.90 11.80 -1.55
C GLY A 72 -13.00 10.82 -1.14
N THR A 73 -14.06 10.69 -1.94
CA THR A 73 -15.06 9.65 -1.73
C THR A 73 -14.42 8.26 -1.86
N LEU A 74 -14.72 7.40 -0.89
CA LEU A 74 -14.27 6.01 -0.91
C LEU A 74 -14.89 5.28 -2.10
N ARG A 75 -14.08 4.58 -2.90
CA ARG A 75 -14.59 3.81 -4.04
C ARG A 75 -15.64 2.80 -3.61
N ASP A 76 -16.60 2.54 -4.50
CA ASP A 76 -17.70 1.60 -4.24
C ASP A 76 -17.21 0.18 -3.92
N ASP A 77 -16.14 -0.29 -4.55
CA ASP A 77 -15.57 -1.62 -4.30
C ASP A 77 -14.89 -1.72 -2.92
N TRP A 78 -14.21 -0.66 -2.47
CA TRP A 78 -13.70 -0.55 -1.09
C TRP A 78 -14.83 -0.50 -0.07
N SER A 79 -15.88 0.29 -0.33
CA SER A 79 -17.08 0.36 0.51
C SER A 79 -17.74 -1.01 0.65
N ALA A 80 -17.94 -1.70 -0.47
CA ALA A 80 -18.52 -3.05 -0.50
C ALA A 80 -17.64 -4.07 0.23
N TYR A 81 -16.32 -3.99 0.09
CA TYR A 81 -15.39 -4.85 0.80
C TYR A 81 -15.45 -4.66 2.32
N ILE A 82 -15.37 -3.42 2.80
CA ILE A 82 -15.47 -3.11 4.23
C ILE A 82 -16.83 -3.61 4.78
N ALA A 83 -17.93 -3.30 4.09
CA ALA A 83 -19.26 -3.75 4.49
C ALA A 83 -19.35 -5.28 4.55
N SER A 84 -18.73 -5.99 3.59
CA SER A 84 -18.70 -7.45 3.58
C SER A 84 -17.94 -8.02 4.79
N LYS A 85 -16.77 -7.45 5.13
CA LYS A 85 -15.96 -7.89 6.27
C LYS A 85 -16.63 -7.60 7.61
N LEU A 86 -17.40 -6.52 7.71
CA LEU A 86 -18.18 -6.19 8.91
C LEU A 86 -19.44 -7.06 9.05
N SER A 87 -20.02 -7.51 7.94
CA SER A 87 -21.24 -8.34 7.93
C SER A 87 -20.95 -9.84 8.08
N SER A 88 -19.77 -10.29 7.64
CA SER A 88 -19.32 -11.68 7.81
C SER A 88 -19.01 -11.95 9.28
N GLY A 89 -20.00 -12.50 10.01
CA GLY A 89 -19.77 -13.16 11.29
C GLY A 89 -18.81 -14.36 11.17
N PRO A 90 -18.35 -14.96 12.28
CA PRO A 90 -17.27 -15.96 12.32
C PRO A 90 -17.55 -17.30 11.61
N SER A 91 -18.63 -17.44 10.85
CA SER A 91 -19.14 -18.72 10.32
C SER A 91 -19.41 -18.75 8.81
N ALA A 92 -18.94 -17.78 8.02
CA ALA A 92 -19.08 -17.80 6.56
C ALA A 92 -17.88 -18.46 5.87
N GLU A 93 -18.15 -19.32 4.88
CA GLU A 93 -17.20 -20.00 3.99
C GLU A 93 -16.11 -19.06 3.42
N PRO A 94 -14.85 -19.52 3.23
CA PRO A 94 -13.71 -18.67 2.92
C PRO A 94 -13.70 -18.23 1.45
N THR A 95 -14.46 -17.19 1.13
CA THR A 95 -14.09 -16.30 0.01
C THR A 95 -12.90 -15.45 0.47
N LYS A 96 -11.88 -15.30 -0.39
CA LYS A 96 -10.64 -14.51 -0.23
C LYS A 96 -10.42 -13.96 1.19
N THR A 97 -9.60 -14.67 1.96
CA THR A 97 -9.49 -14.47 3.41
C THR A 97 -8.83 -13.13 3.75
N CYS A 98 -7.95 -12.62 2.88
CA CYS A 98 -7.20 -11.39 3.12
C CYS A 98 -7.13 -10.46 1.91
N LEU A 99 -6.82 -9.19 2.16
CA LEU A 99 -6.73 -8.13 1.15
C LEU A 99 -5.71 -8.43 0.04
N LEU A 100 -4.59 -9.09 0.38
CA LEU A 100 -3.58 -9.53 -0.60
C LEU A 100 -4.14 -10.42 -1.72
N ASP A 101 -5.22 -11.17 -1.45
CA ASP A 101 -5.85 -12.03 -2.45
C ASP A 101 -6.54 -11.26 -3.59
N TYR A 102 -6.71 -9.95 -3.43
CA TYR A 102 -7.30 -9.07 -4.44
C TYR A 102 -6.26 -8.47 -5.39
N ILE A 103 -4.96 -8.60 -5.07
CA ILE A 103 -3.88 -8.18 -5.96
C ILE A 103 -3.82 -9.11 -7.18
N ARG A 104 -3.70 -8.52 -8.37
CA ARG A 104 -3.45 -9.23 -9.62
C ARG A 104 -2.02 -8.96 -10.08
N TRP A 105 -1.34 -10.01 -10.50
CA TRP A 105 0.05 -10.00 -10.96
C TRP A 105 0.21 -10.97 -12.15
N SER A 106 1.32 -10.87 -12.89
CA SER A 106 1.68 -11.80 -13.96
C SER A 106 2.55 -12.95 -13.44
N ASP A 107 2.90 -13.93 -14.29
CA ASP A 107 3.91 -14.94 -13.97
C ASP A 107 3.57 -15.79 -12.73
N THR A 108 2.29 -16.18 -12.62
CA THR A 108 1.77 -16.94 -11.47
C THR A 108 2.43 -18.31 -11.26
N GLU A 109 3.17 -18.80 -12.26
CA GLU A 109 3.97 -20.03 -12.15
C GLU A 109 5.14 -19.85 -11.19
N ASP A 110 5.80 -18.69 -11.21
CA ASP A 110 7.01 -18.40 -10.44
C ASP A 110 6.74 -17.57 -9.18
N TYR A 111 5.65 -16.78 -9.18
CA TYR A 111 5.32 -15.85 -8.11
C TYR A 111 3.98 -16.17 -7.43
N GLU A 112 3.96 -16.11 -6.10
CA GLU A 112 2.77 -16.11 -5.27
C GLU A 112 2.54 -14.68 -4.76
N ARG A 113 1.43 -14.04 -5.18
CA ARG A 113 1.11 -12.63 -4.84
C ARG A 113 2.26 -11.67 -5.19
N GLY A 114 2.95 -11.92 -6.30
CA GLY A 114 4.11 -11.14 -6.74
C GLY A 114 5.42 -11.43 -6.01
N ILE A 115 5.47 -12.44 -5.12
CA ILE A 115 6.67 -12.83 -4.38
C ILE A 115 7.18 -14.18 -4.88
N SER A 116 8.48 -14.28 -5.16
CA SER A 116 9.12 -15.50 -5.67
C SER A 116 8.82 -16.71 -4.79
N LYS A 117 8.20 -17.74 -5.38
CA LYS A 117 7.89 -19.00 -4.69
C LYS A 117 9.15 -19.69 -4.19
N LEU A 118 10.23 -19.61 -4.96
CA LEU A 118 11.53 -20.18 -4.59
C LEU A 118 12.06 -19.51 -3.31
N TRP A 119 11.95 -18.19 -3.22
CA TRP A 119 12.40 -17.45 -2.05
C TRP A 119 11.49 -17.68 -0.84
N LEU A 120 10.16 -17.69 -1.02
CA LEU A 120 9.21 -18.05 0.03
C LEU A 120 9.51 -19.43 0.63
N ASN A 121 9.82 -20.42 -0.22
CA ASN A 121 10.20 -21.77 0.20
C ASN A 121 11.53 -21.82 0.96
N ARG A 122 12.43 -20.86 0.72
CA ARG A 122 13.70 -20.75 1.45
C ARG A 122 13.45 -20.20 2.85
N ILE A 123 12.77 -19.06 2.95
CA ILE A 123 12.57 -18.36 4.23
C ILE A 123 11.56 -19.04 5.15
N SER A 124 10.70 -19.93 4.63
CA SER A 124 9.75 -20.70 5.46
C SER A 124 10.46 -21.58 6.50
N LYS A 125 11.74 -21.90 6.26
CA LYS A 125 12.59 -22.69 7.15
C LYS A 125 13.20 -21.87 8.29
N ASP A 126 13.14 -20.53 8.21
CA ASP A 126 13.78 -19.62 9.14
C ASP A 126 12.88 -19.25 10.34
N GLY A 127 11.66 -19.82 10.43
CA GLY A 127 10.73 -19.57 11.52
C GLY A 127 10.32 -18.09 11.62
N ASN A 128 10.43 -17.50 12.82
CA ASN A 128 9.98 -16.12 13.08
C ASN A 128 10.69 -15.06 12.23
N SER A 129 11.99 -15.23 11.94
CA SER A 129 12.70 -14.29 11.05
C SER A 129 12.22 -14.41 9.61
N GLY A 130 11.91 -15.63 9.15
CA GLY A 130 11.27 -15.87 7.86
C GLY A 130 9.90 -15.18 7.76
N HIS A 131 9.06 -15.32 8.79
CA HIS A 131 7.77 -14.64 8.85
C HIS A 131 7.89 -13.12 8.84
N ALA A 132 8.82 -12.55 9.61
CA ALA A 132 9.06 -11.11 9.62
C ALA A 132 9.51 -10.61 8.23
N THR A 133 10.40 -11.36 7.57
CA THR A 133 10.91 -11.01 6.24
C THR A 133 9.83 -11.11 5.17
N ARG A 134 8.97 -12.15 5.24
CA ARG A 134 7.78 -12.26 4.40
C ARG A 134 6.85 -11.06 4.56
N ARG A 135 6.61 -10.60 5.79
CA ARG A 135 5.74 -9.43 6.06
C ARG A 135 6.30 -8.15 5.43
N VAL A 136 7.62 -7.98 5.42
CA VAL A 136 8.26 -6.85 4.72
C VAL A 136 8.03 -6.93 3.21
N ALA A 137 8.16 -8.12 2.61
CA ALA A 137 7.87 -8.32 1.19
C ALA A 137 6.40 -7.98 0.87
N GLU A 138 5.44 -8.48 1.66
CA GLU A 138 4.02 -8.22 1.47
C GLU A 138 3.67 -6.73 1.57
N ARG A 139 4.32 -5.98 2.48
CA ARG A 139 4.18 -4.51 2.57
C ARG A 139 4.70 -3.80 1.33
N TYR A 140 5.87 -4.21 0.82
CA TYR A 140 6.40 -3.66 -0.42
C TYR A 140 5.48 -3.93 -1.62
N ILE A 141 4.89 -5.14 -1.68
CA ILE A 141 3.92 -5.48 -2.72
C ILE A 141 2.74 -4.51 -2.69
N PHE A 142 2.16 -4.24 -1.50
CA PHE A 142 1.09 -3.24 -1.38
C PHE A 142 1.55 -1.84 -1.78
N ALA A 143 2.71 -1.40 -1.33
CA ALA A 143 3.27 -0.09 -1.68
C ALA A 143 3.60 0.07 -3.18
N SER A 144 3.66 -1.05 -3.92
CA SER A 144 3.98 -1.09 -5.35
C SER A 144 2.77 -1.38 -6.25
N VAL A 145 1.57 -1.51 -5.66
CA VAL A 145 0.33 -1.53 -6.45
C VAL A 145 0.17 -0.17 -7.13
N VAL A 146 -0.26 -0.15 -8.38
CA VAL A 146 -0.49 1.12 -9.10
C VAL A 146 -1.52 1.98 -8.36
N ALA A 147 -1.37 3.30 -8.39
CA ALA A 147 -2.20 4.24 -7.60
C ALA A 147 -3.71 3.97 -7.71
N ASN A 148 -4.21 3.75 -8.94
CA ASN A 148 -5.62 3.41 -9.22
C ASN A 148 -6.09 2.08 -8.62
N GLY A 149 -5.22 1.30 -8.01
CA GLY A 149 -5.53 0.09 -7.24
C GLY A 149 -5.87 0.39 -5.78
N ILE A 150 -5.42 1.53 -5.23
CA ILE A 150 -5.60 1.89 -3.82
C ILE A 150 -6.49 3.12 -3.71
N SER A 151 -6.07 4.23 -4.34
CA SER A 151 -6.81 5.49 -4.43
C SER A 151 -7.27 5.75 -5.89
N GLY A 152 -8.04 6.80 -6.17
CA GLY A 152 -8.46 7.14 -7.54
C GLY A 152 -9.69 6.40 -8.07
N HIS A 153 -9.86 6.38 -9.40
CA HIS A 153 -11.03 5.78 -10.04
C HIS A 153 -10.88 4.27 -10.22
N TRP A 154 -11.98 3.54 -10.10
CA TRP A 154 -11.95 2.10 -10.32
C TRP A 154 -11.49 1.75 -11.74
N MET A 155 -10.57 0.80 -11.83
CA MET A 155 -10.10 0.22 -13.09
C MET A 155 -9.97 -1.29 -12.93
N SER A 156 -10.20 -2.05 -14.00
CA SER A 156 -9.84 -3.48 -14.00
C SER A 156 -8.31 -3.65 -14.01
N ALA A 157 -7.81 -4.78 -13.52
CA ALA A 157 -6.37 -5.08 -13.57
C ALA A 157 -5.76 -4.98 -14.98
N ASN A 158 -6.50 -5.37 -16.02
CA ASN A 158 -6.04 -5.23 -17.40
C ASN A 158 -5.98 -3.76 -17.82
N ALA A 159 -6.99 -2.96 -17.45
CA ALA A 159 -6.98 -1.53 -17.75
C ALA A 159 -5.82 -0.83 -17.03
N MET A 160 -5.57 -1.18 -15.76
CA MET A 160 -4.41 -0.70 -14.99
C MET A 160 -3.08 -1.08 -15.65
N ALA A 161 -2.95 -2.31 -16.14
CA ALA A 161 -1.75 -2.75 -16.85
C ALA A 161 -1.51 -1.96 -18.15
N GLN A 162 -2.56 -1.69 -18.93
CA GLN A 162 -2.47 -0.89 -20.16
C GLN A 162 -2.12 0.58 -19.87
N ASP A 163 -2.72 1.14 -18.82
CA ASP A 163 -2.45 2.49 -18.37
C ASP A 163 -1.00 2.65 -17.91
N PHE A 164 -0.54 1.71 -17.08
CA PHE A 164 0.85 1.66 -16.64
C PHE A 164 1.84 1.52 -17.80
N ALA A 165 1.48 0.79 -18.85
CA ALA A 165 2.28 0.66 -20.08
C ALA A 165 2.24 1.89 -21.00
N GLY A 166 1.49 2.95 -20.63
CA GLY A 166 1.31 4.15 -21.45
C GLY A 166 0.47 3.92 -22.71
N LEU A 167 -0.29 2.82 -22.77
CA LEU A 167 -1.08 2.41 -23.92
C LEU A 167 -2.52 2.98 -23.91
N SER A 168 -2.95 3.56 -22.78
CA SER A 168 -4.23 4.22 -22.65
C SER A 168 -4.27 5.55 -23.42
N ARG A 169 -4.64 5.50 -24.71
CA ARG A 169 -5.02 6.68 -25.52
C ARG A 169 -6.53 6.67 -25.76
N SER A 170 -7.26 7.46 -24.97
CA SER A 170 -8.67 7.85 -25.18
C SER A 170 -9.71 6.73 -25.27
N ASN A 171 -10.47 6.54 -24.17
CA ASN A 171 -11.93 6.36 -24.12
C ASN A 171 -12.32 5.75 -22.75
N VAL A 172 -12.22 6.56 -21.69
CA VAL A 172 -12.53 6.15 -20.30
C VAL A 172 -14.03 5.81 -20.08
N ASN A 173 -14.88 5.97 -21.11
CA ASN A 173 -16.31 5.69 -21.00
C ASN A 173 -16.77 4.35 -21.63
N ALA A 174 -15.86 3.47 -22.05
CA ALA A 174 -16.27 2.18 -22.61
C ALA A 174 -16.37 1.10 -21.53
N VAL A 175 -17.62 0.71 -21.26
CA VAL A 175 -18.10 -0.48 -20.51
C VAL A 175 -18.41 -0.28 -19.02
N VAL A 176 -19.38 0.60 -18.75
CA VAL A 176 -20.38 0.31 -17.71
C VAL A 176 -21.30 -0.79 -18.25
N SER A 177 -20.92 -2.05 -18.06
CA SER A 177 -21.80 -3.19 -18.34
C SER A 177 -21.83 -4.14 -17.15
N ARG A 178 -22.93 -4.01 -16.40
CA ARG A 178 -23.59 -4.98 -15.50
C ARG A 178 -22.94 -5.27 -14.15
N SER A 179 -23.50 -4.61 -13.13
CA SER A 179 -24.28 -5.18 -12.00
C SER A 179 -23.78 -6.44 -11.26
N LYS A 180 -22.51 -6.84 -11.38
CA LYS A 180 -21.87 -7.66 -10.34
C LYS A 180 -21.19 -6.73 -9.37
N ALA A 181 -21.38 -6.97 -8.07
CA ALA A 181 -20.64 -6.28 -7.02
C ALA A 181 -19.16 -6.29 -7.41
N GLN A 182 -18.62 -5.11 -7.70
CA GLN A 182 -17.24 -4.98 -8.15
C GLN A 182 -16.35 -5.37 -6.98
N SER A 183 -15.60 -6.45 -7.13
CA SER A 183 -14.57 -6.81 -6.16
C SER A 183 -13.43 -5.79 -6.25
N ILE A 184 -12.73 -5.56 -5.12
CA ILE A 184 -11.52 -4.75 -5.13
C ILE A 184 -10.60 -5.17 -6.27
N SER A 185 -10.18 -4.19 -7.06
CA SER A 185 -9.20 -4.39 -8.13
C SER A 185 -7.91 -3.68 -7.76
N MET A 186 -6.85 -4.47 -7.59
CA MET A 186 -5.47 -4.01 -7.39
C MET A 186 -4.57 -4.70 -8.43
N TYR A 187 -3.61 -3.98 -8.98
CA TYR A 187 -2.66 -4.51 -9.96
C TYR A 187 -1.21 -4.19 -9.56
N LEU A 188 -0.38 -5.23 -9.59
CA LEU A 188 1.05 -5.16 -9.35
C LEU A 188 1.80 -5.30 -10.70
N PRO A 189 2.59 -4.30 -11.11
CA PRO A 189 3.47 -4.41 -12.27
C PRO A 189 4.61 -5.42 -12.06
N SER A 190 5.01 -6.12 -13.13
CA SER A 190 5.99 -7.22 -13.05
C SER A 190 7.39 -6.80 -12.59
N HIS A 191 7.83 -5.58 -12.87
CA HIS A 191 9.13 -5.06 -12.40
C HIS A 191 9.15 -4.76 -10.89
N HIS A 192 7.99 -4.83 -10.23
CA HIS A 192 7.86 -4.79 -8.77
C HIS A 192 7.64 -6.18 -8.15
N HIS A 193 7.77 -7.27 -8.92
CA HIS A 193 7.86 -8.60 -8.31
C HIS A 193 9.07 -8.68 -7.37
N VAL A 194 8.94 -9.46 -6.30
CA VAL A 194 9.96 -9.62 -5.27
C VAL A 194 10.72 -10.92 -5.50
N GLU A 195 12.02 -10.81 -5.76
CA GLU A 195 12.93 -11.96 -5.80
C GLU A 195 13.42 -12.34 -4.40
N SER A 196 13.75 -11.33 -3.59
CA SER A 196 14.15 -11.54 -2.20
C SER A 196 14.12 -10.23 -1.40
N VAL A 197 14.12 -10.37 -0.08
CA VAL A 197 14.25 -9.25 0.87
C VAL A 197 15.44 -9.48 1.79
N HIS A 198 16.22 -8.43 2.00
CA HIS A 198 17.43 -8.43 2.80
C HIS A 198 17.31 -7.42 3.95
N LEU A 199 17.59 -7.88 5.17
CA LEU A 199 17.64 -7.04 6.38
C LEU A 199 19.07 -6.54 6.68
N THR A 200 20.02 -6.93 5.83
CA THR A 200 21.43 -6.56 5.85
C THR A 200 21.80 -6.04 4.47
N GLY A 201 22.77 -5.12 4.43
CA GLY A 201 23.27 -4.53 3.20
C GLY A 201 24.24 -5.45 2.48
N ARG A 202 24.88 -4.91 1.43
CA ARG A 202 25.95 -5.60 0.71
C ARG A 202 27.06 -6.01 1.68
N LYS A 203 27.67 -7.17 1.47
CA LYS A 203 28.72 -7.74 2.35
C LYS A 203 28.27 -8.04 3.79
N ASN A 204 26.97 -8.25 4.02
CA ASN A 204 26.41 -8.59 5.33
C ASN A 204 26.56 -7.46 6.37
N GLU A 205 26.69 -6.22 5.91
CA GLU A 205 26.73 -5.05 6.78
C GLU A 205 25.33 -4.77 7.34
N LYS A 206 25.26 -4.26 8.57
CA LYS A 206 23.98 -4.03 9.24
C LYS A 206 23.30 -2.79 8.66
N LEU A 207 22.11 -2.96 8.08
CA LEU A 207 21.25 -1.85 7.70
C LEU A 207 20.62 -1.22 8.95
N HIS A 208 20.25 0.06 8.82
CA HIS A 208 19.44 0.76 9.79
C HIS A 208 18.18 -0.05 10.13
N SER A 209 17.77 -0.07 11.39
CA SER A 209 16.70 -0.96 11.87
C SER A 209 15.32 -0.66 11.28
N ALA A 210 15.13 0.46 10.59
CA ALA A 210 13.90 0.79 9.86
C ALA A 210 13.95 0.34 8.38
N LEU A 211 15.13 0.02 7.85
CA LEU A 211 15.34 -0.27 6.43
C LEU A 211 15.40 -1.77 6.14
N ALA A 212 15.03 -2.10 4.91
CA ALA A 212 15.32 -3.35 4.23
C ALA A 212 15.64 -3.06 2.76
N VAL A 213 16.27 -4.02 2.10
CA VAL A 213 16.47 -3.99 0.65
C VAL A 213 15.59 -5.05 0.00
N VAL A 214 14.84 -4.65 -1.02
CA VAL A 214 14.07 -5.56 -1.88
C VAL A 214 14.81 -5.73 -3.19
N GLN A 215 15.13 -6.97 -3.54
CA GLN A 215 15.57 -7.32 -4.89
C GLN A 215 14.34 -7.58 -5.76
N THR A 216 14.21 -6.84 -6.86
CA THR A 216 13.26 -7.15 -7.94
C THR A 216 14.01 -7.75 -9.14
N PRO A 217 13.31 -8.21 -10.20
CA PRO A 217 13.99 -8.70 -11.40
C PRO A 217 14.92 -7.68 -12.07
N SER A 218 14.70 -6.38 -11.84
CA SER A 218 15.41 -5.32 -12.55
C SER A 218 16.38 -4.54 -11.68
N ARG A 219 16.11 -4.37 -10.37
CA ARG A 219 16.96 -3.57 -9.48
C ARG A 219 16.71 -3.83 -8.00
N GLU A 220 17.60 -3.31 -7.17
CA GLU A 220 17.42 -3.26 -5.71
C GLU A 220 16.79 -1.93 -5.26
N TYR A 221 15.86 -2.01 -4.32
CA TYR A 221 15.22 -0.85 -3.68
C TYR A 221 15.47 -0.83 -2.18
N TYR A 222 15.80 0.35 -1.65
CA TYR A 222 15.74 0.59 -0.21
C TYR A 222 14.31 0.92 0.17
N ILE A 223 13.78 0.22 1.17
CA ILE A 223 12.40 0.39 1.63
C ILE A 223 12.32 0.57 3.13
N LEU A 224 11.26 1.20 3.62
CA LEU A 224 10.89 1.15 5.02
C LEU A 224 10.21 -0.20 5.33
N LYS A 225 10.70 -0.91 6.35
CA LYS A 225 10.13 -2.21 6.76
C LYS A 225 8.69 -2.11 7.26
N ASP A 226 8.32 -0.97 7.81
CA ASP A 226 7.04 -0.79 8.47
C ASP A 226 5.88 -0.61 7.50
N ASN A 227 6.13 -0.02 6.31
CA ASN A 227 5.08 0.26 5.35
C ASN A 227 5.43 -0.06 3.88
N GLY A 228 6.61 -0.61 3.61
CA GLY A 228 7.04 -1.01 2.26
C GLY A 228 7.43 0.13 1.33
N MET A 229 7.34 1.39 1.78
CA MET A 229 7.62 2.56 0.94
C MET A 229 9.07 2.57 0.47
N GLN A 230 9.27 2.78 -0.83
CA GLN A 230 10.58 3.00 -1.42
C GLN A 230 11.15 4.35 -0.98
N VAL A 231 12.37 4.32 -0.46
CA VAL A 231 13.12 5.50 0.00
C VAL A 231 14.46 5.67 -0.72
N GLY A 232 14.75 4.76 -1.67
CA GLY A 232 16.00 4.73 -2.39
C GLY A 232 16.09 3.56 -3.36
N CYS A 233 17.20 3.48 -4.08
CA CYS A 233 17.53 2.39 -5.02
C CYS A 233 19.03 2.10 -5.02
N GLU A 234 19.49 1.06 -5.71
CA GLU A 234 20.92 0.74 -5.76
C GLU A 234 21.81 1.82 -6.38
N GLU A 235 21.27 2.59 -7.34
CA GLU A 235 22.04 3.59 -8.07
C GLU A 235 22.21 4.89 -7.27
N GLU A 236 21.15 5.29 -6.56
CA GLU A 236 21.09 6.57 -5.84
C GLU A 236 21.21 6.42 -4.32
N GLY A 237 21.29 5.18 -3.82
CA GLY A 237 21.28 4.90 -2.39
C GLY A 237 19.96 5.30 -1.71
N VAL A 238 20.03 5.53 -0.41
CA VAL A 238 18.93 6.13 0.37
C VAL A 238 18.89 7.64 0.08
N ALA A 239 17.72 8.16 -0.30
CA ALA A 239 17.58 9.58 -0.64
C ALA A 239 17.87 10.51 0.55
N ASP A 240 18.38 11.71 0.28
CA ASP A 240 18.87 12.67 1.29
C ASP A 240 17.87 12.97 2.41
N VAL A 241 16.60 13.16 2.06
CA VAL A 241 15.53 13.43 3.05
C VAL A 241 15.38 12.26 4.03
N TRP A 242 15.52 11.04 3.55
CA TRP A 242 15.39 9.82 4.36
C TRP A 242 16.64 9.55 5.18
N MET A 243 17.83 9.83 4.65
CA MET A 243 19.07 9.82 5.42
C MET A 243 18.99 10.76 6.63
N GLN A 244 18.46 11.97 6.43
CA GLN A 244 18.27 12.94 7.51
C GLN A 244 17.23 12.48 8.53
N ILE A 245 16.11 11.87 8.10
CA ILE A 245 15.08 11.43 9.04
C ILE A 245 15.53 10.19 9.82
N LEU A 246 16.14 9.23 9.13
CA LEU A 246 16.55 7.94 9.71
C LEU A 246 17.92 7.99 10.38
N GLN A 247 18.70 9.07 10.17
CA GLN A 247 20.07 9.19 10.64
C GLN A 247 20.94 8.02 10.14
N CYS A 248 20.84 7.75 8.83
CA CYS A 248 21.62 6.72 8.16
C CYS A 248 22.43 7.31 7.00
N ASP A 249 23.47 6.59 6.57
CA ASP A 249 24.26 6.96 5.39
C ASP A 249 23.56 6.56 4.08
N HIS A 250 24.21 6.88 2.95
CA HIS A 250 23.73 6.59 1.60
C HIS A 250 23.53 5.09 1.34
N GLN A 251 24.22 4.22 2.08
CA GLN A 251 24.08 2.77 2.00
C GLN A 251 23.07 2.22 3.01
N GLY A 252 22.34 3.10 3.70
CA GLY A 252 21.33 2.76 4.68
C GLY A 252 21.91 2.25 6.00
N ARG A 253 23.19 2.51 6.31
CA ARG A 253 23.82 2.11 7.58
C ARG A 253 23.60 3.18 8.63
N SER A 254 23.32 2.78 9.87
CA SER A 254 23.21 3.73 10.99
C SER A 254 24.51 4.54 11.10
N SER A 255 24.36 5.87 11.18
CA SER A 255 25.46 6.78 11.51
C SER A 255 25.70 6.85 13.02
#